data_AF-A0A928SPW4-F1
#
_entry.id   AF-A0A928SPW4-F1
#
_cell.length_a   1.000
_cell.length_b   1.000
_cell.length_c   1.000
_cell.angle_alpha   90.00
_cell.angle_beta   90.00
_cell.angle_gamma   90.00
#
_symmetry.space_group_name_H-M   'P 1'
#
loop_
_entity.id
_entity.type
_entity.pdbx_description
1 polymer ?
#
loop_
_entity_poly.entity_id
_entity_poly.type
_entity_poly.pdbx_seq_one_letter_code
_entity_poly.pdbx_strand_id
1 'polypeptide(L)' 'MVSSTKQTWRRRAINTARNGRSQKRARVAAATPEFPIHPEGYDAKAPDAKKKSA' A
#
# COMPACT_ATOMS: atom_id res chain seq x y z
N MET A 1 -15.22 30.95 29.10
CA MET A 1 -14.53 30.42 27.90
C MET A 1 -14.05 29.01 28.21
N VAL A 2 -14.76 27.98 27.76
CA VAL A 2 -14.46 26.57 28.09
C VAL A 2 -13.48 26.03 27.05
N SER A 3 -12.28 25.60 27.46
CA SER A 3 -11.30 25.05 26.52
C SER A 3 -11.76 23.67 26.03
N SER A 4 -12.09 23.55 24.74
CA SER A 4 -12.44 22.26 24.12
C SER A 4 -11.19 21.46 23.70
N THR A 5 -10.07 21.66 24.39
CA THR A 5 -8.75 21.10 24.09
C THR A 5 -8.81 19.58 23.86
N LYS A 6 -9.55 18.84 24.70
CA LYS A 6 -9.74 17.39 24.54
C LYS A 6 -10.48 17.03 23.23
N GLN A 7 -11.51 17.80 22.86
CA GLN A 7 -12.28 17.56 21.64
C GLN A 7 -11.46 17.87 20.38
N THR A 8 -10.71 18.98 20.38
CA THR A 8 -9.84 19.34 19.26
C THR A 8 -8.71 18.33 19.07
N TRP A 9 -8.12 17.86 20.16
CA TRP A 9 -7.07 16.83 20.12
C TRP A 9 -7.60 15.51 19.57
N ARG A 10 -8.78 15.06 20.03
CA ARG A 10 -9.46 13.87 19.49
C ARG A 10 -9.73 13.99 17.99
N ARG A 11 -10.22 15.15 17.53
CA ARG A 11 -10.42 15.43 16.09
C ARG A 11 -9.11 15.36 15.29
N ARG A 12 -8.02 15.93 15.81
CA ARG A 12 -6.71 15.83 15.15
C ARG A 12 -6.26 14.38 15.02
N ALA A 13 -6.34 13.60 16.10
CA ALA A 13 -5.97 12.17 16.07
C ALA A 13 -6.76 11.39 15.01
N ILE A 14 -8.07 11.62 14.92
CA ILE A 14 -8.94 10.99 13.90
C ILE A 14 -8.50 11.40 12.48
N ASN A 15 -8.24 12.68 12.25
CA ASN A 15 -7.83 13.18 10.94
C ASN A 15 -6.45 12.65 10.54
N THR A 16 -5.49 12.61 11.46
CA THR A 16 -4.16 12.03 11.23
C THR A 16 -4.28 10.56 10.84
N ALA A 17 -5.09 9.78 11.56
CA ALA A 17 -5.30 8.36 11.25
C ALA A 17 -6.03 8.14 9.91
N ARG A 18 -7.01 8.98 9.58
CA ARG A 18 -7.71 8.94 8.29
C ARG A 18 -6.77 9.25 7.14
N ASN A 19 -6.01 10.33 7.26
CA ASN A 19 -5.07 10.78 6.23
C ASN A 19 -3.94 9.76 6.06
N GLY A 20 -3.39 9.21 7.15
CA GLY A 20 -2.36 8.16 7.07
C GLY A 20 -2.82 6.93 6.30
N ARG A 21 -4.06 6.46 6.52
CA ARG A 21 -4.65 5.33 5.77
C ARG A 21 -4.82 5.64 4.29
N SER A 22 -5.33 6.83 3.96
CA SER A 22 -5.50 7.26 2.57
C SER A 22 -4.15 7.39 1.86
N GLN A 23 -3.16 8.00 2.49
CA GLN A 23 -1.82 8.18 1.93
C GLN A 23 -1.10 6.84 1.72
N LYS A 24 -1.24 5.88 2.65
CA LYS A 24 -0.72 4.52 2.45
C LYS A 24 -1.32 3.86 1.21
N ARG A 25 -2.65 3.93 1.05
CA ARG A 25 -3.34 3.36 -0.12
C ARG A 25 -2.92 4.03 -1.42
N ALA A 26 -2.83 5.36 -1.42
CA ALA A 26 -2.35 6.11 -2.59
C ALA A 26 -0.93 5.70 -2.98
N ARG A 27 -0.02 5.52 -2.00
CA ARG A 27 1.36 5.07 -2.26
C ARG A 27 1.43 3.63 -2.78
N VAL A 28 0.55 2.74 -2.31
CA VAL A 28 0.48 1.36 -2.83
C VAL A 28 -0.05 1.35 -4.26
N ALA A 29 -1.09 2.13 -4.56
CA ALA A 29 -1.64 2.23 -5.90
C ALA A 29 -0.67 2.91 -6.89
N ALA A 30 0.09 3.90 -6.42
CA ALA A 30 1.13 4.59 -7.18
C ALA A 30 2.51 3.92 -7.07
N ALA A 31 2.60 2.72 -6.48
CA ALA A 31 3.85 1.98 -6.41
C ALA A 31 4.34 1.62 -7.82
N THR A 32 5.60 1.19 -7.91
CA THR A 32 6.18 0.71 -9.16
C THR A 32 5.25 -0.31 -9.81
N PRO A 33 4.95 -0.17 -11.12
CA PRO A 33 4.12 -1.13 -11.83
C PRO A 33 4.73 -2.53 -11.68
N GLU A 34 3.88 -3.55 -11.52
CA GLU A 34 4.35 -4.92 -11.49
C GLU A 34 5.03 -5.21 -12.83
N PHE A 35 6.36 -5.37 -12.80
CA PHE A 35 7.08 -5.84 -13.97
C PHE A 35 6.56 -7.23 -14.32
N PRO A 36 6.43 -7.56 -15.61
CA PRO A 36 6.13 -8.91 -16.03
C PRO A 36 7.15 -9.86 -15.38
N ILE A 37 6.67 -10.80 -14.56
CA ILE A 37 7.51 -11.83 -13.94
C ILE A 37 8.26 -12.62 -15.04
N HIS A 38 7.66 -12.67 -16.22
CA HIS A 38 8.10 -13.39 -17.40
C HIS A 38 8.08 -12.42 -18.59
N PRO A 39 9.18 -11.71 -18.89
CA PRO A 39 9.25 -10.90 -20.10
C PRO A 39 9.02 -11.78 -21.34
N GLU A 40 8.68 -11.14 -22.44
CA GLU A 40 8.31 -11.77 -23.71
C GLU A 40 9.39 -12.79 -24.12
N GLY A 41 9.03 -14.07 -24.23
CA GLY A 41 9.95 -15.18 -24.54
C GLY A 41 10.38 -16.05 -23.35
N TYR A 42 9.92 -15.78 -22.14
CA TYR A 42 10.19 -16.64 -20.98
C TYR A 42 9.33 -17.92 -21.00
N ASP A 43 9.98 -19.09 -20.94
CA ASP A 43 9.33 -20.40 -20.86
C ASP A 43 9.05 -20.80 -19.40
N ALA A 44 7.75 -20.93 -19.05
CA ALA A 44 7.32 -21.36 -17.72
C ALA A 44 7.74 -22.81 -17.36
N LYS A 45 8.18 -23.60 -18.35
CA LYS A 45 8.69 -24.97 -18.17
C LYS A 45 10.23 -25.03 -18.16
N ALA A 46 10.92 -23.91 -18.26
CA ALA A 46 12.38 -23.87 -18.22
C ALA A 46 12.90 -24.52 -16.91
N PRO A 47 14.05 -25.20 -16.96
CA PRO A 47 14.60 -25.92 -15.80
C PRO A 47 14.91 -25.00 -14.60
N ASP A 48 15.16 -23.71 -14.87
CA ASP A 48 15.41 -22.65 -13.89
C ASP A 48 14.14 -21.93 -13.42
N ALA A 49 12.96 -22.28 -13.95
CA ALA A 49 11.72 -21.62 -13.60
C ALA A 49 11.27 -21.91 -12.15
N LYS A 50 10.88 -20.85 -11.43
CA LYS A 50 10.37 -20.97 -10.06
C LYS A 50 9.04 -21.71 -10.06
N LYS A 51 9.00 -22.93 -9.49
CA LYS A 51 7.78 -23.72 -9.31
C LYS A 51 6.83 -22.98 -8.37
N LYS A 52 5.60 -22.70 -8.81
CA LYS A 52 4.55 -22.20 -7.91
C LYS A 52 4.26 -23.29 -6.88
N SER A 53 4.44 -22.98 -5.59
CA SER A 53 3.95 -23.80 -4.50
C SER A 53 2.42 -23.70 -4.46
N ALA A 54 1.75 -24.85 -4.35
CA ALA A 54 0.30 -24.96 -4.22
C ALA A 54 -0.22 -24.31 -2.94
#